data_AF-W2GBI7-F1
#
_entry.id   AF-W2GBI7-F1
#
_cell.length_a   1.000
_cell.length_b   1.000
_cell.length_c   1.000
_cell.angle_alpha   90.00
_cell.angle_beta   90.00
_cell.angle_gamma   90.00
#
_symmetry.space_group_name_H-M   'P 1'
#
loop_
_entity.id
_entity.type
_entity.pdbx_description
1 polymer ?
#
loop_
_entity_poly.entity_id
_entity_poly.type
_entity_poly.pdbx_seq_one_letter_code
_entity_poly.pdbx_strand_id
1 'polypeptide(L)'
;MKFLSTAFAVFALLAASANASPMLRMETEGKTKTGQQQVQQQQQSSTSSSGCNLTGTYKKGTDISSCSSVTIGSLTVPAGVTLDLSKTKSGATITFTGTTTFGTAKWEGPL
;
A
#
# COMPACT_ATOMS: atom_id res chain seq x y z
N MET A 1 -36.33 -35.81 5.22
CA MET A 1 -35.85 -35.49 3.86
C MET A 1 -34.37 -35.11 3.99
N LYS A 2 -33.34 -35.67 3.31
CA LYS A 2 -33.25 -36.62 2.16
C LYS A 2 -33.99 -36.11 0.90
N PHE A 3 -33.38 -35.79 -0.24
CA PHE A 3 -31.96 -35.66 -0.68
C PHE A 3 -31.81 -34.30 -1.45
N LEU A 4 -30.81 -33.88 -2.25
CA LEU A 4 -29.58 -34.39 -2.91
C LEU A 4 -28.45 -33.33 -2.72
N SER A 5 -27.15 -33.47 -3.06
CA SER A 5 -26.34 -34.42 -3.88
C SER A 5 -26.17 -34.13 -5.39
N THR A 6 -25.32 -33.15 -5.75
CA THR A 6 -24.78 -32.95 -7.13
C THR A 6 -23.25 -32.76 -7.10
N ALA A 7 -22.55 -33.21 -8.15
CA ALA A 7 -21.08 -33.30 -8.19
C ALA A 7 -20.50 -33.11 -9.61
N PHE A 8 -19.16 -33.12 -9.69
CA PHE A 8 -18.31 -33.14 -10.89
C PHE A 8 -18.27 -31.88 -11.78
N ALA A 9 -17.11 -31.23 -11.74
CA ALA A 9 -16.46 -30.67 -12.92
C ALA A 9 -14.93 -30.90 -12.78
N VAL A 10 -14.46 -32.08 -13.19
CA VAL A 10 -13.01 -32.35 -13.29
C VAL A 10 -12.54 -31.79 -14.63
N PHE A 11 -11.63 -30.82 -14.61
CA PHE A 11 -10.98 -30.31 -15.82
C PHE A 11 -9.51 -30.76 -15.83
N ALA A 12 -9.11 -31.48 -16.89
CA ALA A 12 -7.83 -32.19 -16.95
C ALA A 12 -6.78 -31.47 -17.83
N LEU A 13 -5.53 -31.86 -17.60
CA LEU A 13 -4.28 -31.24 -18.05
C LEU A 13 -4.18 -31.00 -19.58
N LEU A 14 -3.77 -29.79 -19.96
CA LEU A 14 -2.88 -29.48 -21.09
C LEU A 14 -2.03 -28.25 -20.70
N ALA A 15 -0.75 -28.10 -21.06
CA ALA A 15 0.24 -29.05 -21.58
C ALA A 15 1.65 -28.57 -21.16
N ALA A 16 2.68 -29.42 -21.26
CA ALA A 16 4.04 -29.06 -20.87
C ALA A 16 4.82 -28.33 -21.99
N SER A 17 5.53 -27.25 -21.65
CA SER A 17 6.58 -26.65 -22.49
C SER A 17 7.94 -26.78 -21.79
N ALA A 18 8.75 -27.73 -22.28
CA ALA A 18 10.06 -28.05 -21.70
C ALA A 18 11.16 -27.16 -22.32
N ASN A 19 11.33 -25.95 -21.77
CA ASN A 19 12.40 -25.03 -22.17
C ASN A 19 13.70 -25.34 -21.39
N ALA A 20 14.41 -26.40 -21.79
CA ALA A 20 15.60 -26.85 -21.08
C ALA A 20 16.87 -26.06 -21.44
N SER A 21 17.42 -25.33 -20.47
CA SER A 21 18.89 -25.16 -20.31
C SER A 21 19.21 -24.72 -18.87
N PRO A 22 20.27 -25.28 -18.23
CA PRO A 22 20.52 -25.08 -16.81
C PRO A 22 21.49 -23.91 -16.53
N MET A 23 21.28 -23.23 -15.40
CA MET A 23 22.37 -22.63 -14.64
C MET A 23 22.22 -22.94 -13.15
N LEU A 24 23.32 -23.34 -12.52
CA LEU A 24 23.35 -23.75 -11.12
C LEU A 24 23.33 -22.52 -10.20
N ARG A 25 22.33 -22.45 -9.32
CA ARG A 25 22.44 -21.68 -8.07
C ARG A 25 21.77 -22.47 -6.94
N MET A 26 22.59 -23.25 -6.23
CA MET A 26 22.25 -23.65 -4.88
C MET A 26 22.16 -22.40 -4.00
N GLU A 27 21.12 -22.33 -3.17
CA GLU A 27 21.30 -22.15 -1.72
C GLU A 27 20.01 -22.48 -0.96
N THR A 28 20.14 -23.41 -0.01
CA THR A 28 19.53 -23.45 1.33
C THR A 28 17.99 -23.42 1.48
N GLU A 29 17.48 -24.39 2.25
CA GLU A 29 16.05 -24.62 2.52
C GLU A 29 15.36 -23.49 3.33
N GLY A 30 14.50 -22.73 2.67
CA GLY A 30 13.67 -21.67 3.26
C GLY A 30 12.24 -22.11 3.60
N LYS A 31 12.05 -22.92 4.65
CA LYS A 31 10.74 -23.35 5.16
C LYS A 31 9.86 -22.16 5.59
N THR A 32 8.77 -21.83 4.86
CA THR A 32 7.42 -21.50 5.40
C THR A 32 6.34 -21.25 4.32
N LYS A 33 5.32 -22.11 4.35
CA LYS A 33 3.86 -21.90 4.15
C LYS A 33 3.34 -20.66 3.36
N THR A 34 2.66 -20.98 2.24
CA THR A 34 1.26 -20.62 1.94
C THR A 34 0.76 -19.17 2.19
N GLY A 35 0.47 -18.46 1.09
CA GLY A 35 -0.41 -17.27 1.10
C GLY A 35 -0.62 -16.71 -0.31
N GLN A 36 -1.85 -16.70 -0.81
CA GLN A 36 -2.22 -16.11 -2.11
C GLN A 36 -2.97 -14.78 -1.93
N GLN A 37 -2.83 -13.90 -2.93
CA GLN A 37 -3.74 -12.80 -3.28
C GLN A 37 -4.09 -11.75 -2.20
N GLN A 38 -3.66 -10.51 -2.45
CA GLN A 38 -4.62 -9.48 -2.86
C GLN A 38 -3.94 -8.30 -3.58
N VAL A 39 -4.67 -7.67 -4.50
CA VAL A 39 -4.34 -6.35 -5.04
C VAL A 39 -4.72 -5.28 -4.01
N GLN A 40 -3.82 -5.08 -3.05
CA GLN A 40 -3.93 -4.07 -2.01
C GLN A 40 -2.73 -3.12 -2.09
N GLN A 41 -2.85 -1.92 -1.54
CA GLN A 41 -1.90 -0.83 -1.78
C GLN A 41 -0.48 -1.19 -1.34
N GLN A 42 0.51 -0.86 -2.17
CA GLN A 42 1.91 -1.25 -1.97
C GLN A 42 2.50 -0.61 -0.72
N GLN A 43 2.59 -1.37 0.37
CA GLN A 43 3.25 -0.95 1.61
C GLN A 43 4.20 -2.06 2.11
N GLN A 44 5.30 -2.22 1.39
CA GLN A 44 6.38 -3.19 1.60
C GLN A 44 7.69 -2.53 1.15
N SER A 45 8.79 -2.48 1.91
CA SER A 45 8.98 -2.82 3.33
C SER A 45 10.11 -1.98 3.94
N SER A 46 10.19 -2.01 5.28
CA SER A 46 11.16 -1.33 6.13
C SER A 46 12.65 -1.45 5.75
N THR A 47 13.34 -0.31 5.67
CA THR A 47 14.79 -0.16 5.95
C THR A 47 15.05 1.19 6.61
N SER A 48 15.27 1.17 7.94
CA SER A 48 15.91 2.21 8.81
C SER A 48 16.00 3.67 8.34
N SER A 49 14.93 4.23 7.79
CA SER A 49 14.77 5.66 7.47
C SER A 49 13.28 5.98 7.55
N SER A 50 12.89 6.96 8.37
CA SER A 50 11.49 7.18 8.73
C SER A 50 10.75 8.03 7.69
N GLY A 51 10.75 7.57 6.44
CA GLY A 51 10.08 8.22 5.32
C GLY A 51 8.61 7.79 5.18
N CYS A 52 7.73 8.77 4.99
CA CYS A 52 6.29 8.58 4.82
C CYS A 52 5.82 9.27 3.53
N ASN A 53 4.82 8.71 2.85
CA ASN A 53 4.34 9.22 1.55
C ASN A 53 2.83 9.43 1.56
N LEU A 54 2.38 10.66 1.35
CA LEU A 54 0.97 11.05 1.31
C LEU A 54 0.53 11.35 -0.13
N THR A 55 -0.43 10.57 -0.63
CA THR A 55 -0.99 10.68 -2.00
C THR A 55 -2.46 10.24 -2.02
N GLY A 56 -3.23 10.73 -2.99
CA GLY A 56 -4.66 10.42 -3.11
C GLY A 56 -5.52 11.27 -2.16
N THR A 57 -6.60 10.72 -1.59
CA THR A 57 -7.45 11.48 -0.65
C THR A 57 -6.87 11.47 0.76
N TYR A 58 -6.56 12.64 1.31
CA TYR A 58 -6.11 12.77 2.70
C TYR A 58 -7.20 12.31 3.68
N LYS A 59 -6.79 11.64 4.76
CA LYS A 59 -7.64 11.23 5.87
C LYS A 59 -7.29 12.06 7.10
N LYS A 60 -8.28 12.72 7.70
CA LYS A 60 -8.10 13.44 8.97
C LYS A 60 -7.59 12.46 10.04
N GLY A 61 -6.44 12.76 10.63
CA GLY A 61 -5.84 11.92 11.66
C GLY A 61 -4.98 10.76 11.15
N THR A 62 -4.50 10.79 9.89
CA THR A 62 -3.37 9.95 9.47
C THR A 62 -2.20 10.13 10.44
N ASP A 63 -1.70 9.03 11.02
CA ASP A 63 -0.52 9.09 11.88
C ASP A 63 0.75 9.26 11.05
N ILE A 64 1.55 10.24 11.45
CA ILE A 64 2.85 10.60 10.88
C ILE A 64 3.90 10.85 11.99
N SER A 65 3.61 10.44 13.22
CA SER A 65 4.43 10.71 14.42
C SER A 65 5.82 10.05 14.38
N SER A 66 5.93 8.91 13.70
CA SER A 66 7.21 8.23 13.47
C SER A 66 8.04 8.86 12.33
N CYS A 67 7.45 9.69 11.48
CA CYS A 67 8.05 10.19 10.25
C CYS A 67 9.10 11.28 10.49
N SER A 68 10.33 11.06 10.02
CA SER A 68 11.41 12.06 9.91
C SER A 68 11.50 12.68 8.52
N SER A 69 10.78 12.12 7.54
CA SER A 69 10.52 12.78 6.27
C SER A 69 9.12 12.45 5.76
N VAL A 70 8.45 13.42 5.15
CA VAL A 70 7.11 13.25 4.56
C VAL A 70 7.12 13.80 3.13
N THR A 71 6.98 12.91 2.16
CA THR A 71 6.75 13.26 0.76
C THR A 71 5.24 13.40 0.53
N ILE A 72 4.82 14.52 -0.08
CA ILE A 72 3.42 14.82 -0.39
C ILE A 72 3.30 14.97 -1.89
N GLY A 73 2.76 13.94 -2.55
CA GLY A 73 2.56 13.94 -4.00
C GLY A 73 1.24 14.62 -4.38
N SER A 74 0.58 14.12 -5.43
CA SER A 74 -0.78 14.52 -5.76
C SER A 74 -1.73 14.11 -4.62
N LEU A 75 -2.29 15.11 -3.93
CA LEU A 75 -3.12 14.93 -2.73
C LEU A 75 -4.41 15.76 -2.82
N THR A 76 -5.53 15.20 -2.40
CA THR A 76 -6.81 15.90 -2.25
C THR A 76 -7.24 15.87 -0.80
N VAL A 77 -7.26 17.05 -0.17
CA VAL A 77 -7.72 17.27 1.19
C VAL A 77 -9.23 17.57 1.14
N PRO A 78 -10.08 16.84 1.90
CA PRO A 78 -11.52 17.08 1.90
C PRO A 78 -11.91 18.50 2.35
N ALA A 79 -13.10 18.95 1.95
CA ALA A 79 -13.61 20.25 2.35
C ALA A 79 -13.79 20.35 3.88
N GLY A 80 -13.31 21.44 4.48
CA GLY A 80 -13.37 21.64 5.94
C GLY A 80 -12.41 20.75 6.74
N VAL A 81 -11.35 20.22 6.12
CA VAL A 81 -10.32 19.40 6.77
C VAL A 81 -8.95 20.03 6.59
N THR A 82 -8.20 20.12 7.68
CA THR A 82 -6.79 20.56 7.69
C THR A 82 -5.87 19.40 7.30
N LEU A 83 -4.85 19.68 6.49
CA LEU A 83 -3.69 18.82 6.27
C LEU A 83 -2.76 18.92 7.49
N ASP A 84 -3.13 18.23 8.57
CA ASP A 84 -2.37 18.27 9.82
C ASP A 84 -1.01 17.58 9.69
N LEU A 85 0.03 18.40 9.53
CA LEU A 85 1.44 18.01 9.56
C LEU A 85 2.12 18.25 10.92
N SER A 86 1.42 18.82 11.90
CA SER A 86 2.01 19.20 13.21
C SER A 86 2.52 18.01 14.02
N LYS A 87 2.06 16.80 13.68
CA LYS A 87 2.41 15.55 14.37
C LYS A 87 3.73 14.93 13.93
N THR A 88 4.39 15.42 12.87
CA THR A 88 5.67 14.81 12.43
C THR A 88 6.76 14.91 13.51
N LYS A 89 7.75 14.03 13.44
CA LYS A 89 8.92 14.07 14.33
C LYS A 89 9.59 15.45 14.27
N SER A 90 10.07 15.96 15.41
CA SER A 90 10.83 17.21 15.45
C SER A 90 12.05 17.13 14.52
N GLY A 91 12.24 18.17 13.70
CA GLY A 91 13.26 18.21 12.65
C GLY A 91 12.95 17.40 11.38
N ALA A 92 11.69 16.95 11.17
CA ALA A 92 11.32 16.23 9.95
C ALA A 92 11.28 17.13 8.70
N THR A 93 11.73 16.58 7.57
CA THR A 93 11.66 17.26 6.26
C THR A 93 10.34 16.99 5.57
N ILE A 94 9.60 18.03 5.20
CA ILE A 94 8.38 17.94 4.38
C ILE A 94 8.70 18.32 2.94
N THR A 95 8.34 17.48 1.97
CA THR A 95 8.60 17.71 0.55
C THR A 95 7.32 17.55 -0.28
N PHE A 96 6.79 18.64 -0.82
CA PHE A 96 5.71 18.59 -1.80
C PHE A 96 6.29 18.31 -3.20
N THR A 97 5.78 17.29 -3.89
CA THR A 97 6.25 16.84 -5.21
C THR A 97 5.15 16.83 -6.29
N GLY A 98 3.89 17.08 -5.91
CA GLY A 98 2.75 17.19 -6.82
C GLY A 98 1.72 18.19 -6.31
N THR A 99 0.59 18.28 -7.02
CA THR A 99 -0.47 19.23 -6.66
C THR A 99 -1.25 18.76 -5.44
N THR A 100 -1.17 19.51 -4.34
CA THR A 100 -2.12 19.40 -3.23
C THR A 100 -3.33 20.27 -3.51
N THR A 101 -4.53 19.71 -3.36
CA THR A 101 -5.83 20.35 -3.64
C THR A 101 -6.70 20.31 -2.39
N PHE A 102 -7.52 21.33 -2.18
CA PHE A 102 -8.41 21.45 -1.02
C PHE A 102 -9.87 21.56 -1.48
N GLY A 103 -10.77 20.84 -0.83
CA GLY A 103 -12.21 20.98 -1.09
C GLY A 103 -12.75 22.33 -0.60
N THR A 104 -13.58 22.98 -1.42
CA THR A 104 -14.15 24.30 -1.10
C THR A 104 -15.14 24.23 0.06
N ALA A 105 -14.87 24.95 1.14
CA ALA A 105 -15.79 25.20 2.25
C ALA A 105 -15.68 26.66 2.74
N LYS A 106 -16.74 27.18 3.37
CA LYS A 106 -16.66 28.38 4.22
C LYS A 106 -16.37 27.93 5.65
N TRP A 107 -15.18 28.23 6.15
CA TRP A 107 -14.69 27.85 7.47
C TRP A 107 -13.44 28.66 7.83
N GLU A 108 -13.10 28.70 9.12
CA GLU A 108 -11.96 29.48 9.64
C GLU A 108 -10.58 28.87 9.30
N GLY A 109 -10.54 27.65 8.74
CA GLY A 109 -9.30 26.92 8.49
C GLY A 109 -8.66 26.36 9.78
N PRO A 110 -7.33 26.16 9.81
CA PRO A 110 -6.39 26.32 8.69
C PRO A 110 -6.53 25.21 7.64
N LEU A 111 -6.07 25.47 6.41
CA LEU A 111 -5.87 24.45 5.37
C LEU A 111 -4.75 23.47 5.78
#